data_AF-A0A353YWG5-F1
#
_entry.id   AF-A0A353YWG5-F1
#
_cell.length_a   1.000
_cell.length_b   1.000
_cell.length_c   1.000
_cell.angle_alpha   90.00
_cell.angle_beta   90.00
_cell.angle_gamma   90.00
#
_symmetry.space_group_name_H-M   'P 1'
#
loop_
_entity.id
_entity.type
_entity.pdbx_description
1 polymer ?
#
loop_
_entity_poly.entity_id
_entity_poly.type
_entity_poly.pdbx_seq_one_letter_code
_entity_poly.pdbx_strand_id
1 'polypeptide(L)' 'MNFGYRIVKRSGITHTLPEKPVSILQTKPELQKKGFKQFLIDVSFTHPSQNTFKTLNKMYYKSEQYQPSTSFNFKKGLS' A
#
# COMPACT_ATOMS: atom_id res chain seq x y z
N MET A 1 14.84 1.86 -12.63
CA MET A 1 14.75 1.61 -11.19
C MET A 1 14.58 0.11 -11.02
N ASN A 2 15.43 -0.54 -10.22
CA ASN A 2 15.28 -1.96 -9.93
C ASN A 2 14.34 -2.04 -8.70
N PHE A 3 13.09 -2.46 -8.87
CA PHE A 3 12.21 -2.68 -7.73
C PHE A 3 12.63 -3.99 -7.06
N GLY A 4 13.19 -3.89 -5.85
CA GLY A 4 13.47 -5.06 -5.05
C GLY A 4 12.17 -5.71 -4.60
N TYR A 5 12.08 -7.03 -4.79
CA TYR A 5 10.99 -7.84 -4.26
C TYR A 5 11.56 -8.90 -3.33
N ARG A 6 10.78 -9.25 -2.31
CA ARG A 6 11.04 -10.39 -1.44
C ARG A 6 9.99 -11.46 -1.66
N ILE A 7 10.44 -12.71 -1.64
CA ILE A 7 9.57 -13.88 -1.75
C ILE A 7 9.35 -14.46 -0.35
N VAL A 8 8.10 -14.71 0.02
CA VAL A 8 7.71 -15.28 1.31
C VAL A 8 6.82 -16.50 1.06
N LYS A 9 7.13 -17.63 1.68
CA LYS A 9 6.28 -18.83 1.66
C LYS A 9 5.51 -18.94 2.98
N ARG A 10 4.19 -18.94 2.94
CA ARG A 10 3.32 -19.04 4.13
C ARG A 10 2.11 -19.90 3.80
N SER A 11 1.83 -20.90 4.64
CA SER A 11 0.67 -21.80 4.48
C SER A 11 0.59 -22.47 3.10
N GLY A 12 1.74 -22.88 2.54
CA GLY A 12 1.82 -23.48 1.20
C GLY A 12 1.68 -22.51 0.03
N ILE A 13 1.46 -21.21 0.30
CA ILE A 13 1.33 -20.16 -0.72
C ILE A 13 2.65 -19.40 -0.82
N THR A 14 3.08 -19.12 -2.06
CA THR A 14 4.22 -18.24 -2.34
C THR A 14 3.71 -16.84 -2.63
N HIS A 15 4.18 -15.87 -1.84
CA HIS A 15 3.87 -14.45 -1.98
C HIS A 15 5.09 -13.68 -2.48
N THR A 16 4.89 -12.86 -3.50
CA THR A 16 5.89 -11.89 -3.98
C THR A 16 5.50 -10.51 -3.45
N LEU A 17 6.33 -9.94 -2.58
CA LEU A 17 6.05 -8.69 -1.89
C LEU A 17 7.09 -7.65 -2.30
N PRO A 18 6.70 -6.37 -2.50
CA PRO A 18 7.67 -5.31 -2.69
C PRO A 18 8.49 -5.10 -1.41
N GLU A 19 9.76 -4.71 -1.55
CA GLU A 19 10.61 -4.38 -0.39
C GLU A 19 10.11 -3.17 0.38
N LYS A 20 9.60 -2.17 -0.34
CA LYS A 20 8.96 -0.99 0.24
C LYS A 20 7.44 -1.11 0.14
N PRO A 21 6.68 -0.70 1.17
CA PRO A 21 5.24 -0.58 1.07
C PRO A 21 4.83 0.28 -0.14
N VAL A 22 3.67 -0.02 -0.72
CA VAL A 22 3.12 0.73 -1.84
C VAL A 22 1.84 1.42 -1.37
N SER A 23 1.66 2.68 -1.74
CA SER A 23 0.51 3.49 -1.34
C SER A 23 -0.27 4.02 -2.55
N ILE A 24 -1.59 4.00 -2.43
CA ILE A 24 -2.56 4.62 -3.33
C ILE A 24 -3.33 5.76 -2.66
N LEU A 25 -3.02 6.07 -1.39
CA LEU A 25 -3.82 7.00 -0.57
C LEU A 25 -3.82 8.43 -1.15
N GLN A 26 -2.70 8.86 -1.73
CA GLN A 26 -2.55 10.12 -2.44
C GLN A 26 -3.44 10.23 -3.69
N THR A 27 -3.80 9.09 -4.30
CA THR A 27 -4.72 9.03 -5.46
C THR A 27 -6.18 8.77 -5.06
N LYS A 28 -6.47 8.63 -3.76
CA LYS A 28 -7.82 8.32 -3.25
C LYS A 28 -8.91 9.27 -3.82
N PRO A 29 -8.72 10.61 -3.89
CA PRO A 29 -9.76 11.50 -4.41
C PRO A 29 -10.08 11.24 -5.89
N GLU A 30 -9.08 10.89 -6.70
CA GLU A 30 -9.26 10.55 -8.10
C GLU A 30 -10.00 9.21 -8.27
N LEU A 31 -9.67 8.22 -7.43
CA LEU A 31 -10.36 6.94 -7.40
C LEU A 31 -11.82 7.10 -6.95
N GLN A 32 -12.08 7.96 -5.95
CA GLN A 32 -13.45 8.26 -5.52
C GLN A 32 -14.29 8.89 -6.63
N LYS A 33 -13.70 9.81 -7.43
CA LYS A 33 -14.36 10.38 -8.63
C LYS A 33 -14.70 9.31 -9.68
N LYS A 34 -13.95 8.20 -9.72
CA LYS A 34 -14.21 7.04 -10.58
C LYS A 34 -15.19 6.03 -9.98
N GLY A 35 -15.81 6.33 -8.83
CA GLY A 35 -16.83 5.50 -8.20
C GLY A 35 -16.31 4.48 -7.17
N PHE A 36 -15.01 4.45 -6.88
CA PHE A 36 -14.47 3.60 -5.82
C PHE A 36 -14.86 4.15 -4.44
N LYS A 37 -15.52 3.33 -3.62
CA LYS A 37 -16.07 3.74 -2.32
C LYS A 37 -15.32 3.18 -1.12
N GLN A 38 -14.66 2.04 -1.29
CA GLN A 38 -14.00 1.30 -0.22
C GLN A 38 -12.56 1.02 -0.61
N PHE A 39 -11.65 1.14 0.35
CA PHE A 39 -10.22 0.95 0.17
C PHE A 39 -9.73 -0.05 1.23
N LEU A 40 -8.92 -1.01 0.81
CA LEU A 40 -8.28 -1.98 1.70
C LEU A 40 -6.85 -1.52 2.00
N ILE A 41 -6.51 -1.41 3.28
CA ILE A 41 -5.13 -1.22 3.73
C ILE A 41 -4.64 -2.58 4.25
N ASP A 42 -3.89 -3.29 3.41
CA ASP A 42 -3.34 -4.60 3.77
C ASP A 42 -2.05 -4.46 4.59
N VAL A 43 -2.05 -5.05 5.78
CA VAL A 43 -0.92 -5.09 6.71
C VAL A 43 -0.49 -6.52 7.04
N SER A 44 -1.01 -7.52 6.32
CA SER A 44 -0.89 -8.96 6.64
C SER A 44 0.55 -9.51 6.64
N PHE A 45 1.47 -8.82 5.97
CA PHE A 45 2.90 -9.17 5.87
C PHE A 45 3.82 -8.17 6.59
N THR A 46 3.25 -7.40 7.51
CA THR A 46 3.94 -6.38 8.31
C THR A 46 3.70 -6.63 9.80
N HIS A 47 4.47 -5.95 10.66
CA HIS A 47 4.25 -5.93 12.11
C HIS A 47 3.81 -4.51 12.52
N PRO A 48 2.54 -4.12 12.28
CA PRO A 48 2.09 -2.76 12.53
C PRO A 48 2.01 -2.48 14.04
N SER A 49 2.51 -1.32 14.45
CA SER A 49 2.32 -0.81 15.81
C SER A 49 1.01 -0.01 15.93
N GLN A 50 0.60 0.35 17.15
CA GLN A 50 -0.53 1.26 17.34
C GLN A 50 -0.32 2.61 16.63
N ASN A 51 0.93 3.11 16.61
CA ASN A 51 1.30 4.34 15.89
C ASN A 51 1.23 4.16 14.37
N THR A 52 1.49 2.95 13.87
CA THR A 52 1.31 2.61 12.45
C THR A 52 -0.15 2.79 12.06
N PHE A 53 -1.10 2.25 12.83
CA PHE A 53 -2.53 2.41 12.57
C PHE A 53 -3.00 3.87 12.65
N LYS A 54 -2.57 4.61 13.69
CA LYS A 54 -2.89 6.04 13.83
C LYS A 54 -2.41 6.84 12.60
N THR A 55 -1.19 6.56 12.14
CA THR A 55 -0.61 7.22 10.96
C THR A 55 -1.36 6.84 9.70
N LEU A 56 -1.63 5.55 9.47
CA LEU A 56 -2.38 5.09 8.29
C LEU A 56 -3.77 5.72 8.21
N ASN A 57 -4.50 5.77 9.33
CA ASN A 57 -5.80 6.45 9.40
C ASN A 57 -5.67 7.94 9.06
N LYS A 58 -4.69 8.63 9.66
CA LYS A 58 -4.43 10.06 9.36
C LYS A 58 -4.17 10.27 7.86
N MET A 59 -3.29 9.47 7.26
CA MET A 59 -2.95 9.55 5.83
C MET A 59 -4.14 9.22 4.94
N TYR A 60 -4.95 8.23 5.32
CA TYR A 60 -6.18 7.86 4.60
C TYR A 60 -7.18 9.02 4.55
N TYR A 61 -7.48 9.67 5.69
CA TYR A 61 -8.42 10.78 5.71
C TYR A 61 -7.89 12.00 4.96
N LYS A 62 -6.60 12.29 5.11
CA LYS A 62 -5.94 13.40 4.41
C LYS A 62 -5.72 13.17 2.92
N SER A 63 -5.84 11.92 2.46
CA SER A 63 -5.45 11.54 1.10
C SER A 63 -3.98 11.86 0.82
N GLU A 64 -3.12 11.53 1.78
CA GLU A 64 -1.68 11.75 1.71
C GLU A 64 -0.94 10.40 1.61
N GLN A 65 0.24 10.40 1.01
CA GLN A 65 1.05 9.19 0.89
C GLN A 65 1.59 8.76 2.27
N TYR A 66 1.45 7.49 2.62
CA TYR A 66 2.12 6.91 3.79
C TYR A 66 3.64 6.87 3.60
N GLN A 67 4.44 7.12 4.64
CA GLN A 67 5.91 7.04 4.55
C GLN A 67 6.46 6.06 5.59
N PRO A 68 7.50 5.27 5.24
CA PRO A 68 8.13 5.17 3.92
C PRO A 68 7.29 4.27 2.99
N SER A 69 6.83 4.81 1.85
CA SER A 69 6.21 4.00 0.80
C SER A 69 6.54 4.54 -0.59
N THR A 70 6.30 3.74 -1.62
CA THR A 70 6.28 4.19 -3.01
C THR A 70 4.85 4.41 -3.49
N SER A 71 4.66 5.30 -4.46
CA SER A 71 3.36 5.47 -5.10
C SER A 71 3.10 4.33 -6.06
N PHE A 72 1.88 3.76 -6.04
CA PHE A 72 1.47 2.79 -7.05
C PHE A 72 1.37 3.46 -8.43
N ASN A 73 1.91 2.81 -9.46
CA ASN A 73 1.78 3.30 -10.82
C ASN A 73 0.59 2.63 -11.51
N PHE A 74 -0.52 3.32 -11.72
CA PHE A 74 -1.70 2.74 -12.38
C PHE A 74 -1.51 2.41 -13.86
N LYS A 75 -0.47 2.95 -14.52
CA LYS A 75 -0.17 2.63 -15.93
C LYS A 75 0.77 1.44 -16.07
N LYS A 76 1.77 1.36 -15.18
CA LYS A 76 2.84 0.35 -15.24
C LYS A 76 2.67 -0.76 -14.20
N GLY A 77 1.71 -0.64 -13.28
CA GLY A 77 1.55 -1.55 -12.15
C GLY A 77 2.72 -1.45 -11.18
N LEU A 78 3.20 -2.60 -10.70
CA LEU A 78 4.33 -2.70 -9.77
C LEU A 78 5.70 -2.78 -10.48
N SER A 79 5.77 -2.58 -11.80
CA SER A 79 6.98 -2.75 -12.63
C SER A 79 7.96 -1.58 -12.58
#